data_AF-A0AA87FIL3-F1
#
_entry.id   AF-A0AA87FIL3-F1
#
_cell.length_a   1.000
_cell.length_b   1.000
_cell.length_c   1.000
_cell.angle_alpha   90.00
_cell.angle_beta   90.00
_cell.angle_gamma   90.00
#
_symmetry.space_group_name_H-M   'P 1'
#
loop_
_entity.id
_entity.type
_entity.pdbx_description
1 polymer ?
#
loop_
_entity_poly.entity_id
_entity_poly.type
_entity_poly.pdbx_seq_one_letter_code
_entity_poly.pdbx_strand_id
1 'polypeptide(L)'
;MRENQVSIKIERFGENIPDEFKELNMQVMSVYADGNDLYETLCKAFQLALNEVGKYEQNNFGCRESYDSLELTQRKVKGLKLCRKMKNDFNDSNSEEE
;
A
#
# COMPACT_ATOMS: atom_id res chain seq x y z
N MET A 1 25.28 -9.67 -8.37
CA MET A 1 24.34 -8.92 -9.22
C MET A 1 23.45 -8.08 -8.30
N ARG A 2 22.86 -6.98 -8.78
CA ARG A 2 21.82 -6.28 -8.01
C ARG A 2 20.53 -7.10 -8.15
N GLU A 3 19.93 -7.47 -7.03
CA GLU A 3 18.62 -8.13 -7.02
C GLU A 3 17.53 -7.07 -6.96
N ASN A 4 16.48 -7.25 -7.77
CA ASN A 4 15.27 -6.46 -7.69
C ASN A 4 14.44 -6.99 -6.53
N GLN A 5 13.81 -6.08 -5.80
CA GLN A 5 12.87 -6.39 -4.73
C GLN A 5 11.53 -5.76 -5.07
N VAL A 6 10.48 -6.58 -5.07
CA VAL A 6 9.09 -6.14 -5.22
C VAL A 6 8.34 -6.51 -3.94
N SER A 7 7.61 -5.54 -3.39
CA SER A 7 6.72 -5.74 -2.25
C SER A 7 5.30 -5.31 -2.61
N ILE A 8 4.31 -6.14 -2.29
CA ILE A 8 2.89 -5.79 -2.40
C ILE A 8 2.31 -5.80 -0.99
N LYS A 9 1.73 -4.66 -0.59
CA LYS A 9 1.03 -4.48 0.68
C LYS A 9 -0.46 -4.31 0.40
N ILE A 10 -1.29 -5.11 1.05
CA ILE A 10 -2.75 -5.03 0.97
C ILE A 10 -3.28 -4.75 2.37
N GLU A 11 -4.00 -3.65 2.52
CA GLU A 11 -4.62 -3.24 3.78
C GLU A 11 -6.13 -3.29 3.64
N ARG A 12 -6.80 -3.87 4.62
CA ARG A 12 -8.26 -3.96 4.70
C ARG A 12 -8.75 -3.45 6.04
N PHE A 13 -9.91 -2.81 6.00
CA PHE A 13 -10.55 -2.19 7.16
C PHE A 13 -12.06 -2.44 7.07
N GLY A 14 -12.76 -2.32 8.19
CA GLY A 14 -14.21 -2.41 8.25
C GLY A 14 -14.75 -3.83 8.50
N GLU A 15 -16.07 -4.01 8.32
CA GLU A 15 -16.80 -5.19 8.78
C GLU A 15 -16.49 -6.46 7.98
N ASN A 16 -15.94 -6.32 6.77
CA ASN A 16 -15.63 -7.40 5.84
C ASN A 16 -14.23 -8.03 6.04
N ILE A 17 -13.56 -7.76 7.15
CA ILE A 17 -12.29 -8.45 7.49
C ILE A 17 -12.57 -9.80 8.19
N PRO A 18 -11.67 -10.80 8.04
CA PRO A 18 -11.82 -12.08 8.75
C PRO A 18 -11.91 -11.88 10.26
N ASP A 19 -12.63 -12.80 10.93
CA ASP A 19 -12.93 -12.69 12.37
C ASP A 19 -11.69 -12.52 13.24
N GLU A 20 -10.59 -13.20 12.90
CA GLU A 20 -9.31 -13.10 13.60
C GLU A 20 -8.68 -11.69 13.58
N PHE A 21 -9.10 -10.83 12.65
CA PHE A 21 -8.63 -9.44 12.54
C PHE A 21 -9.64 -8.40 13.02
N LYS A 22 -10.86 -8.82 13.41
CA LYS A 22 -11.94 -7.89 13.81
C LYS A 22 -11.58 -7.05 15.03
N GLU A 23 -10.90 -7.62 16.02
CA GLU A 23 -10.46 -6.88 17.22
C GLU A 23 -9.50 -5.72 16.88
N LEU A 24 -8.68 -5.89 15.85
CA LEU A 24 -7.74 -4.87 15.37
C LEU A 24 -8.38 -3.92 14.36
N ASN A 25 -9.62 -4.20 13.93
CA ASN A 25 -10.34 -3.49 12.88
C ASN A 25 -9.52 -3.31 11.58
N MET A 26 -8.54 -4.19 11.37
CA MET A 26 -7.58 -4.08 10.28
C MET A 26 -6.92 -5.43 9.99
N GLN A 27 -6.84 -5.77 8.71
CA GLN A 27 -6.00 -6.86 8.19
C GLN A 27 -4.92 -6.27 7.28
N VAL A 28 -3.66 -6.65 7.52
CA VAL A 28 -2.52 -6.25 6.68
C VAL A 28 -1.85 -7.50 6.14
N MET A 29 -1.89 -7.67 4.81
CA MET A 29 -1.14 -8.70 4.10
C MET A 29 0.05 -8.05 3.41
N SER A 30 1.22 -8.67 3.49
CA SER A 30 2.42 -8.21 2.79
C SER A 30 3.14 -9.39 2.20
N VAL A 31 3.46 -9.29 0.91
CA VAL A 31 4.27 -10.28 0.21
C VAL A 31 5.49 -9.61 -0.39
N TYR A 32 6.57 -10.38 -0.48
CA TYR A 32 7.85 -9.96 -1.01
C TYR A 32 8.35 -10.99 -2.01
N ALA A 33 8.92 -10.49 -3.11
CA ALA A 33 9.68 -11.29 -4.05
C ALA A 33 10.98 -10.58 -4.42
N ASP A 34 12.04 -11.37 -4.54
CA ASP A 34 13.31 -11.03 -5.15
C ASP A 34 13.54 -11.76 -6.47
N GLY A 35 14.38 -11.15 -7.30
CA GLY A 35 14.91 -11.74 -8.52
C GLY A 35 15.84 -10.82 -9.30
N ASN A 36 16.66 -11.41 -10.16
CA ASN A 36 17.57 -10.65 -11.02
C ASN A 36 16.84 -9.97 -12.19
N ASP A 37 15.72 -10.55 -12.65
CA ASP A 37 14.84 -9.97 -13.65
C ASP A 37 13.62 -9.29 -13.00
N LEU A 38 13.36 -8.03 -13.37
CA LEU A 38 12.30 -7.24 -12.76
C LEU A 38 10.90 -7.77 -13.12
N TYR A 39 10.69 -8.23 -14.36
CA TYR A 39 9.40 -8.71 -14.82
C TYR A 39 9.02 -10.02 -14.11
N GLU A 40 9.95 -10.96 -14.02
CA GLU A 40 9.76 -12.20 -13.26
C GLU A 40 9.48 -11.92 -11.78
N THR A 41 10.20 -10.97 -11.18
CA THR A 41 10.02 -10.57 -9.78
C THR A 41 8.63 -9.97 -9.55
N LEU A 42 8.13 -9.15 -10.49
CA LEU A 42 6.77 -8.59 -10.45
C LEU A 42 5.71 -9.69 -10.54
N CYS A 43 5.85 -10.62 -11.50
CA CYS A 43 4.92 -11.75 -11.66
C CYS A 43 4.89 -12.63 -10.40
N LYS A 44 6.06 -12.93 -9.82
CA LYS A 44 6.20 -13.70 -8.58
C LYS A 44 5.52 -13.01 -7.40
N ALA A 45 5.77 -11.71 -7.21
CA ALA A 45 5.10 -10.94 -6.16
C ALA A 45 3.57 -10.94 -6.33
N PHE A 46 3.08 -10.78 -7.56
CA PHE A 46 1.65 -10.79 -7.85
C PHE A 46 1.00 -12.16 -7.56
N GLN A 47 1.66 -13.25 -7.97
CA GLN A 47 1.21 -14.61 -7.65
C GLN A 47 1.15 -14.86 -6.14
N LEU A 48 2.17 -14.42 -5.39
CA LEU A 48 2.18 -14.52 -3.93
C LEU A 48 1.01 -13.73 -3.31
N ALA A 49 0.74 -12.52 -3.81
CA ALA A 49 -0.37 -11.72 -3.34
C ALA A 49 -1.72 -12.41 -3.59
N LEU A 50 -1.93 -12.98 -4.78
CA LEU A 50 -3.15 -13.74 -5.11
C LEU A 50 -3.33 -14.98 -4.22
N ASN A 51 -2.25 -15.72 -3.95
CA ASN A 51 -2.31 -16.88 -3.08
C ASN A 51 -2.68 -16.49 -1.64
N GLU A 52 -2.11 -15.39 -1.13
CA GLU A 52 -2.43 -14.90 0.22
C GLU A 52 -3.88 -14.46 0.32
N VAL A 53 -4.35 -13.74 -0.70
CA VAL A 53 -5.73 -13.32 -0.89
C VAL A 53 -6.70 -14.52 -0.91
N GLY A 54 -6.36 -15.57 -1.67
CA GLY A 54 -7.19 -16.76 -1.85
C GLY A 54 -7.44 -17.53 -0.55
N LYS A 55 -6.59 -17.39 0.47
CA LYS A 55 -6.81 -18.00 1.80
C LYS A 55 -8.06 -17.47 2.49
N TYR A 56 -8.45 -16.23 2.19
CA TYR A 56 -9.57 -15.53 2.82
C TYR A 56 -10.77 -15.36 1.89
N GLU A 57 -10.70 -15.88 0.65
CA GLU A 57 -11.83 -15.93 -0.26
C GLU A 57 -12.82 -17.01 0.19
N GLN A 58 -13.71 -16.66 1.12
CA GLN A 58 -14.83 -17.53 1.48
C GLN A 58 -16.20 -17.01 1.04
N ASN A 59 -16.51 -15.70 0.99
CA ASN A 59 -17.87 -15.27 0.56
C ASN A 59 -18.10 -13.80 0.16
N ASN A 60 -17.11 -12.89 0.04
CA ASN A 60 -17.40 -11.50 -0.37
C ASN A 60 -16.18 -10.65 -0.78
N PHE A 61 -15.14 -11.29 -1.33
CA PHE A 61 -13.86 -10.65 -1.60
C PHE A 61 -13.92 -9.46 -2.58
N GLY A 62 -14.92 -9.44 -3.46
CA GLY A 62 -15.15 -8.37 -4.44
C GLY A 62 -16.03 -7.21 -3.94
N CYS A 63 -16.66 -7.33 -2.77
CA CYS A 63 -17.53 -6.29 -2.25
C CYS A 63 -16.69 -5.21 -1.57
N ARG A 64 -16.24 -4.25 -2.37
CA ARG A 64 -15.93 -2.92 -1.85
C ARG A 64 -17.25 -2.35 -1.32
N GLU A 65 -17.50 -2.48 -0.01
CA GLU A 65 -18.35 -1.50 0.66
C GLU A 65 -17.86 -0.14 0.21
N SER A 66 -18.77 0.72 -0.23
CA SER A 66 -18.49 2.00 -0.87
C SER A 66 -17.68 2.91 0.06
N TYR A 67 -16.37 2.65 0.17
CA TYR A 67 -15.42 3.45 0.91
C TYR A 67 -14.90 4.43 -0.12
N ASP A 68 -15.40 5.66 -0.01
CA ASP A 68 -15.33 6.70 -1.04
C ASP A 68 -13.89 6.87 -1.52
N SER A 69 -13.63 6.27 -2.69
CA SER A 69 -12.30 6.21 -3.29
C SER A 69 -11.75 7.61 -3.55
N LEU A 70 -12.66 8.56 -3.73
CA LEU A 70 -12.39 9.96 -3.95
C LEU A 70 -11.78 10.59 -2.69
N GLU A 71 -12.32 10.29 -1.52
CA GLU A 71 -11.87 10.88 -0.26
C GLU A 71 -10.45 10.44 0.10
N LEU A 72 -10.13 9.16 -0.07
CA LEU A 72 -8.79 8.62 0.21
C LEU A 72 -7.77 9.12 -0.83
N THR A 73 -8.16 9.24 -2.10
CA THR A 73 -7.33 9.82 -3.16
C THR A 73 -7.07 11.30 -2.89
N GLN A 74 -8.10 12.06 -2.51
CA GLN A 74 -7.98 13.47 -2.15
C GLN A 74 -7.10 13.67 -0.91
N ARG A 75 -7.26 12.84 0.14
CA ARG A 75 -6.40 12.85 1.33
C ARG A 75 -4.94 12.56 0.98
N LYS A 76 -4.67 11.55 0.14
CA LYS A 76 -3.31 11.24 -0.34
C LYS A 76 -2.72 12.38 -1.17
N VAL A 77 -3.46 12.94 -2.13
CA VAL A 77 -3.02 14.08 -2.94
C VAL A 77 -2.76 15.31 -2.07
N LYS A 78 -3.63 15.59 -1.09
CA LYS A 78 -3.45 16.71 -0.16
C LYS A 78 -2.22 16.51 0.74
N GLY A 79 -2.01 15.31 1.27
CA GLY A 79 -0.81 14.95 2.03
C GLY A 79 0.47 15.13 1.21
N LEU A 80 0.50 14.64 -0.04
CA LEU A 80 1.64 14.81 -0.93
C LEU A 80 1.93 16.29 -1.25
N LYS A 81 0.89 17.11 -1.46
CA LYS A 81 1.04 18.56 -1.66
C LYS A 81 1.59 19.26 -0.41
N LEU A 82 1.13 18.88 0.78
CA LEU A 82 1.64 19.38 2.06
C LEU A 82 3.12 19.02 2.26
N CYS A 83 3.52 17.77 1.99
CA CYS A 83 4.91 17.35 2.05
C CYS A 83 5.79 18.10 1.05
N ARG A 84 5.29 18.39 -0.16
CA ARG A 84 6.01 19.21 -1.15
C ARG A 84 6.16 20.66 -0.68
N LYS A 85 5.14 21.23 -0.05
CA LYS A 85 5.21 22.60 0.50
C LYS A 85 6.22 22.69 1.65
N MET A 86 6.17 21.75 2.60
CA MET A 86 7.16 21.67 3.69
C MET A 86 8.60 21.55 3.15
N LYS A 87 8.83 20.77 2.09
CA LYS A 87 10.17 20.67 1.47
C LYS A 87 10.65 21.99 0.84
N ASN A 88 9.74 22.77 0.25
CA ASN A 88 10.09 24.06 -0.32
C ASN A 88 10.34 25.09 0.78
N ASP A 89 9.48 25.14 1.81
CA ASP A 89 9.63 26.06 2.95
C ASP A 89 10.94 25.79 3.74
N PHE A 90 11.39 24.53 3.82
CA PHE A 90 12.69 24.14 4.41
C PHE A 90 13.91 24.46 3.53
N ASN A 91 13.75 24.53 2.20
CA ASN A 91 14.84 24.88 1.29
C ASN A 91 15.05 26.39 1.20
N ASP A 92 13.98 27.19 1.34
CA ASP A 92 14.06 28.66 1.32
C ASP A 92 14.58 29.25 2.65
N SER A 93 14.68 28.46 3.72
CA SER A 93 15.17 28.88 5.04
C SER A 93 16.64 28.56 5.31
N ASN A 94 17.36 27.96 4.35
CA ASN A 94 18.79 27.61 4.45
C ASN A 94 19.69 28.46 3.54
N SER A 95 19.21 29.58 3.00
CA SER A 95 19.96 30.40 2.04
C SER A 95 20.34 31.81 2.51
N GLU A 96 20.47 32.05 3.82
CA GLU A 96 21.03 33.29 4.35
C GLU A 96 21.98 33.04 5.52
N GLU A 97 23.17 32.49 5.25
CA GLU A 97 24.38 32.79 6.04
C GLU A 97 25.61 32.69 5.11
N GLU A 98 25.96 33.81 4.46
CA GLU A 98 27.34 34.14 4.03
C GLU A 98 27.90 35.25 4.94
#